data_AF-A0A7S0L326-F1
#
_entry.id   AF-A0A7S0L326-F1
#
_cell.length_a   1.000
_cell.length_b   1.000
_cell.length_c   1.000
_cell.angle_alpha   90.00
_cell.angle_beta   90.00
_cell.angle_gamma   90.00
#
_symmetry.space_group_name_H-M   'P 1'
#
loop_
_entity.id
_entity.type
_entity.pdbx_description
1 polymer ?
#
loop_
_entity_poly.entity_id
_entity_poly.type
_entity_poly.pdbx_seq_one_letter_code
_entity_poly.pdbx_strand_id
1 'polypeptide(L)'
;GGGRVLVANAGAHAVCVLSITSGAVLSERRLDGSPCGLYYLPPHLSKCTRPSVAVALQGLAETGVPIEGVADRSHRIEVYEYDEQAAELGDLRYRASVPLSSVELSFPNGLAAIDRTAEGGAIFACADWNHSRVAIASDESSTARAAELFKIMHAQLPLLNRPSDCALLHDSSTLAIADHYRAGGG
;
A
#
# COMPACT_ATOMS: atom_id res chain seq x y z
N GLY A 1 -22.96 10.38 11.60
CA GLY A 1 -21.65 10.23 10.95
C GLY A 1 -21.84 9.37 9.72
N GLY A 2 -21.62 9.91 8.53
CA GLY A 2 -21.64 9.12 7.29
C GLY A 2 -20.27 8.50 7.11
N GLY A 3 -20.18 7.17 7.16
CA GLY A 3 -18.91 6.48 6.93
C GLY A 3 -18.43 6.68 5.48
N ARG A 4 -17.12 6.52 5.26
CA ARG A 4 -16.47 6.69 3.96
C ARG A 4 -15.62 5.47 3.63
N VAL A 5 -15.45 5.19 2.35
CA VAL A 5 -14.58 4.11 1.85
C VAL A 5 -13.60 4.70 0.86
N LEU A 6 -12.33 4.33 0.99
CA LEU A 6 -11.30 4.57 -0.01
C LEU A 6 -11.19 3.34 -0.91
N VAL A 7 -11.20 3.53 -2.22
CA VAL A 7 -11.16 2.45 -3.20
C VAL A 7 -10.03 2.66 -4.19
N ALA A 8 -9.20 1.64 -4.37
CA ALA A 8 -8.24 1.56 -5.45
C ALA A 8 -8.99 1.15 -6.71
N ASN A 9 -9.16 2.09 -7.64
CA ASN A 9 -9.77 1.84 -8.92
C ASN A 9 -8.67 1.66 -9.98
N ALA A 10 -8.14 0.44 -10.07
CA ALA A 10 -7.08 0.06 -11.00
C ALA A 10 -7.41 0.47 -12.44
N GLY A 11 -8.62 0.14 -12.91
CA GLY A 11 -9.04 0.43 -14.29
C GLY A 11 -9.19 1.91 -14.61
N ALA A 12 -9.38 2.76 -13.60
CA ALA A 12 -9.40 4.22 -13.77
C ALA A 12 -8.06 4.88 -13.40
N HIS A 13 -7.04 4.13 -12.98
CA HIS A 13 -5.80 4.70 -12.47
C HIS A 13 -6.06 5.75 -11.36
N ALA A 14 -6.96 5.42 -10.44
CA ALA A 14 -7.44 6.40 -9.46
C ALA A 14 -7.68 5.80 -8.08
N VAL A 15 -7.60 6.65 -7.07
CA VAL A 15 -8.19 6.38 -5.75
C VAL A 15 -9.46 7.21 -5.62
N CYS A 16 -10.57 6.53 -5.32
CA CYS A 16 -11.88 7.14 -5.13
C CYS A 16 -12.22 7.17 -3.64
N VAL A 17 -12.85 8.24 -3.18
CA VAL A 17 -13.49 8.32 -1.87
C VAL A 17 -14.98 8.22 -2.08
N LEU A 18 -15.63 7.24 -1.47
CA LEU A 18 -17.08 7.03 -1.58
C LEU A 18 -17.78 7.24 -0.25
N SER A 19 -19.01 7.75 -0.32
CA SER A 19 -19.93 7.76 0.80
C SER A 19 -20.53 6.37 1.01
N ILE A 20 -20.41 5.79 2.21
CA ILE A 20 -21.08 4.52 2.53
C ILE A 20 -22.60 4.68 2.48
N THR A 21 -23.11 5.85 2.89
CA THR A 21 -24.54 6.07 3.03
C THR A 21 -25.25 6.24 1.69
N SER A 22 -24.60 6.86 0.71
CA SER A 22 -25.20 7.15 -0.60
C SER A 22 -24.59 6.37 -1.76
N GLY A 23 -23.45 5.71 -1.56
CA GLY A 23 -22.66 5.09 -2.64
C GLY A 23 -22.03 6.10 -3.62
N ALA A 24 -22.23 7.40 -3.41
CA ALA A 24 -21.72 8.43 -4.30
C ALA A 24 -20.19 8.55 -4.19
N VAL A 25 -19.54 8.74 -5.33
CA VAL A 25 -18.15 9.18 -5.39
C VAL A 25 -18.10 10.63 -4.92
N LEU A 26 -17.33 10.86 -3.86
CA LEU A 26 -17.14 12.17 -3.23
C LEU A 26 -15.93 12.89 -3.81
N SER A 27 -14.87 12.14 -4.12
CA SER A 27 -13.65 12.62 -4.74
C SER A 27 -12.96 11.49 -5.50
N GLU A 28 -12.19 11.88 -6.50
CA GLU A 28 -11.35 11.01 -7.30
C GLU A 28 -9.98 11.64 -7.48
N ARG A 29 -8.93 10.88 -7.17
CA ARG A 29 -7.55 11.26 -7.42
C ARG A 29 -6.96 10.35 -8.48
N ARG A 30 -6.66 10.91 -9.67
CA ARG A 30 -5.90 10.22 -10.71
C ARG A 30 -4.44 10.09 -10.33
N LEU A 31 -3.84 8.96 -10.66
CA LEU A 31 -2.49 8.53 -10.33
C LEU A 31 -1.76 8.08 -11.59
N ASP A 32 -0.44 8.23 -11.62
CA ASP A 32 0.40 7.67 -12.68
C ASP A 32 0.80 6.23 -12.34
N GLY A 33 -0.15 5.31 -12.44
CA GLY A 33 0.01 3.90 -12.04
C GLY A 33 -1.33 3.21 -11.87
N SER A 34 -1.33 1.89 -11.83
CA SER A 34 -2.52 1.10 -11.46
C SER A 34 -2.52 0.86 -9.95
N PRO A 35 -3.41 1.49 -9.16
CA PRO A 35 -3.49 1.27 -7.73
C PRO A 35 -4.00 -0.14 -7.41
N CYS A 36 -3.27 -0.86 -6.56
CA CYS A 36 -3.48 -2.28 -6.28
C CYS A 36 -3.52 -2.63 -4.79
N GLY A 37 -3.14 -1.70 -3.92
CA GLY A 37 -3.19 -1.84 -2.47
C GLY A 37 -3.37 -0.48 -1.82
N LEU A 38 -4.15 -0.44 -0.74
CA LEU A 38 -4.44 0.79 0.00
C LEU A 38 -4.33 0.55 1.49
N TYR A 39 -3.78 1.55 2.18
CA TYR A 39 -3.80 1.59 3.63
C TYR A 39 -4.11 3.01 4.12
N TYR A 40 -5.14 3.15 4.96
CA TYR A 40 -5.43 4.40 5.64
C TYR A 40 -4.50 4.55 6.84
N LEU A 41 -3.69 5.60 6.81
CA LEU A 41 -2.76 5.99 7.86
C LEU A 41 -3.43 7.03 8.76
N PRO A 42 -3.91 6.66 9.95
CA PRO A 42 -4.42 7.64 10.90
C PRO A 42 -3.30 8.62 11.33
N PRO A 43 -3.65 9.83 11.81
CA PRO A 43 -2.67 10.89 12.12
C PRO A 43 -1.55 10.43 13.07
N HIS A 44 -1.87 9.54 14.00
CA HIS A 44 -0.93 9.01 14.98
C HIS A 44 0.10 8.02 14.41
N LEU A 45 -0.06 7.57 13.16
CA LEU A 45 0.90 6.74 12.42
C LEU A 45 1.67 7.53 11.36
N SER A 46 1.15 8.66 10.87
CA SER A 46 1.68 9.35 9.69
C SER A 46 2.71 10.45 9.97
N LYS A 47 3.09 10.71 11.23
CA LYS A 47 3.81 11.92 11.69
C LYS A 47 3.12 13.26 11.35
N CYS A 48 2.05 13.22 10.57
CA CYS A 48 1.27 14.37 10.15
C CYS A 48 0.16 14.69 11.14
N THR A 49 -0.20 15.97 11.17
CA THR A 49 -1.40 16.46 11.86
C THR A 49 -2.69 16.01 11.17
N ARG A 50 -2.59 15.44 9.97
CA ARG A 50 -3.69 14.94 9.13
C ARG A 50 -3.50 13.46 8.84
N PRO A 51 -4.60 12.70 8.63
CA PRO A 51 -4.50 11.35 8.15
C PRO A 51 -3.89 11.32 6.75
N SER A 52 -3.38 10.17 6.35
CA SER A 52 -2.81 9.93 5.03
C SER A 52 -3.31 8.61 4.48
N VAL A 53 -3.04 8.36 3.21
CA VAL A 53 -3.36 7.11 2.51
C VAL A 53 -2.09 6.68 1.80
N ALA A 54 -1.61 5.49 2.11
CA ALA A 54 -0.58 4.84 1.33
C ALA A 54 -1.21 4.02 0.22
N VAL A 55 -0.61 4.09 -0.96
CA VAL A 55 -1.10 3.44 -2.19
C VAL A 55 0.06 2.66 -2.80
N ALA A 56 -0.12 1.36 -2.97
CA ALA A 56 0.76 0.56 -3.81
C ALA A 56 0.36 0.76 -5.28
N LEU A 57 1.34 1.03 -6.14
CA LEU A 57 1.14 1.33 -7.55
C LEU A 57 1.93 0.38 -8.43
N GLN A 58 1.26 -0.14 -9.44
CA GLN A 58 1.87 -0.92 -10.51
C GLN A 58 2.16 -0.02 -11.70
N GLY A 59 3.42 0.00 -12.15
CA GLY A 59 3.82 0.61 -13.43
C GLY A 59 3.83 -0.38 -14.60
N LEU A 60 3.98 -1.67 -14.30
CA LEU A 60 3.98 -2.78 -15.25
C LEU A 60 2.91 -3.82 -14.86
N ALA A 61 2.39 -4.55 -15.84
CA ALA A 61 1.53 -5.71 -15.62
C ALA A 61 2.33 -6.89 -15.02
N GLU A 62 1.65 -7.98 -14.62
CA GLU A 62 2.28 -9.19 -14.05
C GLU A 62 3.41 -9.72 -14.95
N THR A 63 3.25 -9.60 -16.26
CA THR A 63 4.20 -10.06 -17.28
C THR A 63 5.39 -9.12 -17.51
N GLY A 64 5.44 -7.98 -16.84
CA GLY A 64 6.46 -6.93 -17.05
C GLY A 64 6.17 -5.99 -18.24
N VAL A 65 5.04 -6.15 -18.92
CA VAL A 65 4.61 -5.24 -19.99
C VAL A 65 4.13 -3.91 -19.39
N PRO A 66 4.46 -2.74 -19.97
CA PRO A 66 3.92 -1.46 -19.51
C PRO A 66 2.40 -1.43 -19.50
N ILE A 67 1.83 -0.88 -18.43
CA ILE A 67 0.38 -0.67 -18.34
C ILE A 67 0.02 0.52 -19.24
N GLU A 68 -1.06 0.38 -20.00
CA GLU A 68 -1.58 1.46 -20.86
C GLU A 68 -1.92 2.70 -20.01
N GLY A 69 -1.58 3.88 -20.51
CA GLY A 69 -1.85 5.15 -19.82
C GLY A 69 -0.95 5.47 -18.63
N VAL A 70 -0.03 4.57 -18.25
CA VAL A 70 0.95 4.79 -17.18
C VAL A 70 2.31 5.20 -17.79
N ALA A 71 2.82 6.36 -17.37
CA ALA A 71 4.10 6.90 -17.82
C ALA A 71 5.25 6.37 -16.95
N ASP A 72 5.11 6.44 -15.62
CA ASP A 72 6.07 5.88 -14.68
C ASP A 72 5.93 4.35 -14.56
N ARG A 73 6.87 3.64 -15.16
CA ARG A 73 6.92 2.18 -15.18
C ARG A 73 7.38 1.56 -13.87
N SER A 74 7.81 2.36 -12.89
CA SER A 74 8.25 1.83 -11.61
C SER A 74 7.08 1.30 -10.78
N HIS A 75 7.31 0.16 -10.13
CA HIS A 75 6.47 -0.29 -9.04
C HIS A 75 6.87 0.44 -7.75
N ARG A 76 5.90 1.04 -7.06
CA ARG A 76 6.19 1.92 -5.93
C ARG A 76 5.06 1.99 -4.93
N ILE A 77 5.36 2.57 -3.77
CA ILE A 77 4.38 2.96 -2.76
C ILE A 77 4.42 4.47 -2.64
N GLU A 78 3.28 5.11 -2.76
CA GLU A 78 3.13 6.56 -2.58
C GLU A 78 2.21 6.86 -1.41
N VAL A 79 2.45 7.99 -0.75
CA VAL A 79 1.66 8.47 0.39
C VAL A 79 1.00 9.78 0.00
N TYR A 80 -0.29 9.87 0.30
CA TYR A 80 -1.14 11.03 0.05
C TYR A 80 -1.72 11.54 1.36
N GLU A 81 -1.64 12.84 1.63
CA GLU A 81 -2.40 13.44 2.72
C GLU A 81 -3.89 13.42 2.38
N TYR A 82 -4.71 13.06 3.37
CA TYR A 82 -6.15 12.98 3.23
C TYR A 82 -6.80 14.06 4.09
N ASP A 83 -7.52 14.97 3.43
CA ASP A 83 -8.29 16.01 4.13
C ASP A 83 -9.72 15.55 4.39
N GLU A 84 -9.98 15.11 5.63
CA GLU A 84 -11.30 14.65 6.06
C GLU A 84 -12.36 15.76 6.14
N GLN A 85 -11.93 17.02 6.15
CA GLN A 85 -12.75 18.22 6.37
C GLN A 85 -12.86 19.13 5.15
N ALA A 86 -12.16 18.83 4.05
CA ALA A 86 -12.21 19.63 2.83
C ALA A 86 -13.65 19.76 2.27
N ALA A 87 -14.00 20.97 1.83
CA ALA A 87 -15.32 21.32 1.28
C ALA A 87 -15.60 20.62 -0.06
N GLU A 88 -14.55 20.34 -0.83
CA GLU A 88 -14.54 19.31 -1.87
C GLU A 88 -14.04 18.02 -1.21
N LEU A 89 -14.96 17.10 -0.95
CA LEU A 89 -14.82 15.99 -0.01
C LEU A 89 -13.74 14.98 -0.41
N GLY A 90 -12.62 14.93 0.32
CA GLY A 90 -11.63 13.84 0.19
C GLY A 90 -10.53 14.09 -0.85
N ASP A 91 -10.03 15.34 -0.91
CA ASP A 91 -8.82 15.66 -1.68
C ASP A 91 -7.63 14.86 -1.15
N LEU A 92 -6.96 14.15 -2.05
CA LEU A 92 -5.74 13.39 -1.79
C LEU A 92 -4.57 14.17 -2.38
N ARG A 93 -3.71 14.69 -1.51
CA ARG A 93 -2.55 15.48 -1.92
C ARG A 93 -1.29 14.64 -1.84
N TYR A 94 -0.57 14.54 -2.96
CA TYR A 94 0.70 13.83 -2.98
C TYR A 94 1.64 14.39 -1.92
N ARG A 95 2.18 13.51 -1.07
CA ARG A 95 3.11 13.86 -0.01
C ARG A 95 4.50 13.35 -0.32
N ALA A 96 4.62 12.05 -0.58
CA ALA A 96 5.91 11.39 -0.74
C ALA A 96 5.78 10.09 -1.54
N SER A 97 6.88 9.73 -2.20
CA SER A 97 7.14 8.35 -2.62
C SER A 97 7.96 7.69 -1.52
N VAL A 98 7.55 6.50 -1.09
CA VAL A 98 8.21 5.75 -0.02
C VAL A 98 9.48 5.12 -0.58
N PRO A 99 10.68 5.44 -0.07
CA PRO A 99 11.89 4.76 -0.46
C PRO A 99 11.80 3.28 -0.10
N LEU A 100 11.92 2.41 -1.10
CA LEU A 100 12.06 0.98 -0.86
C LEU A 100 13.48 0.75 -0.34
N SER A 101 13.62 0.07 0.81
CA SER A 101 14.89 0.01 1.55
C SER A 101 16.02 -0.76 0.87
N SER A 102 15.85 -1.24 -0.38
CA SER A 102 16.86 -1.81 -1.29
C SER A 102 16.26 -2.75 -2.35
N VAL A 103 14.95 -2.88 -2.42
CA VAL A 103 14.32 -3.99 -3.13
C VAL A 103 13.29 -3.49 -4.13
N GLU A 104 13.50 -3.79 -5.41
CA GLU A 104 12.54 -3.53 -6.47
C GLU A 104 11.30 -4.42 -6.26
N LEU A 105 10.11 -3.79 -6.25
CA LEU A 105 8.83 -4.50 -6.22
C LEU A 105 8.55 -5.10 -7.61
N SER A 106 7.82 -6.22 -7.68
CA SER A 106 7.33 -6.76 -8.94
C SER A 106 5.88 -7.22 -8.80
N PHE A 107 4.99 -6.50 -9.49
CA PHE A 107 3.54 -6.69 -9.39
C PHE A 107 3.04 -6.63 -7.93
N PRO A 108 3.29 -5.51 -7.22
CA PRO A 108 2.81 -5.33 -5.84
C PRO A 108 1.28 -5.42 -5.78
N ASN A 109 0.73 -5.86 -4.67
CA ASN A 109 -0.72 -5.89 -4.41
C ASN A 109 -1.04 -5.29 -3.05
N GLY A 110 -1.63 -6.08 -2.14
CA GLY A 110 -2.05 -5.64 -0.82
C GLY A 110 -0.98 -4.92 -0.02
N LEU A 111 -1.45 -4.01 0.83
CA LEU A 111 -0.62 -3.10 1.60
C LEU A 111 -1.14 -2.99 3.03
N ALA A 112 -0.25 -3.15 4.00
CA ALA A 112 -0.51 -2.91 5.40
C ALA A 112 0.58 -2.03 6.01
N ALA A 113 0.24 -1.20 7.01
CA ALA A 113 1.26 -0.63 7.89
C ALA A 113 1.47 -1.57 9.08
N ILE A 114 2.72 -1.85 9.48
CA ILE A 114 3.06 -2.87 10.48
C ILE A 114 3.60 -2.29 11.79
N ASP A 115 4.18 -1.10 11.79
CA ASP A 115 4.78 -0.54 13.00
C ASP A 115 4.84 0.98 12.96
N ARG A 116 4.96 1.57 14.15
CA ARG A 116 5.46 2.93 14.37
C ARG A 116 6.94 2.85 14.66
N THR A 117 7.75 3.62 13.95
CA THR A 117 9.07 3.93 14.51
C THR A 117 8.85 4.82 15.76
N ALA A 118 9.66 4.67 16.80
CA ALA A 118 9.59 5.53 17.99
C ALA A 118 9.71 7.02 17.65
N GLU A 119 10.23 7.33 16.47
CA GLU A 119 10.44 8.66 15.93
C GLU A 119 9.24 9.16 15.10
N GLY A 120 8.27 8.30 14.76
CA GLY A 120 6.94 8.62 14.22
C GLY A 120 6.71 8.37 12.72
N GLY A 121 7.47 7.48 12.07
CA GLY A 121 7.25 7.05 10.68
C GLY A 121 6.45 5.74 10.57
N ALA A 122 5.95 5.45 9.38
CA ALA A 122 5.26 4.21 9.07
C ALA A 122 6.20 3.21 8.39
N ILE A 123 6.11 1.94 8.81
CA ILE A 123 6.69 0.82 8.08
C ILE A 123 5.55 0.09 7.39
N PHE A 124 5.69 -0.13 6.09
CA PHE A 124 4.72 -0.83 5.26
C PHE A 124 5.18 -2.25 4.96
N ALA A 125 4.23 -3.17 4.99
CA ALA A 125 4.31 -4.48 4.37
C ALA A 125 3.50 -4.48 3.09
N CYS A 126 4.09 -4.94 2.00
CA CYS A 126 3.44 -5.05 0.70
C CYS A 126 3.58 -6.48 0.16
N ALA A 127 2.47 -7.07 -0.27
CA ALA A 127 2.48 -8.34 -0.98
C ALA A 127 3.16 -8.16 -2.36
N ASP A 128 4.30 -8.80 -2.55
CA ASP A 128 5.14 -8.70 -3.76
C ASP A 128 4.98 -10.00 -4.57
N TRP A 129 4.00 -9.99 -5.47
CA TRP A 129 3.45 -11.19 -6.10
C TRP A 129 4.48 -11.99 -6.88
N ASN A 130 5.20 -11.35 -7.80
CA ASN A 130 6.13 -12.05 -8.69
C ASN A 130 7.38 -12.54 -7.95
N HIS A 131 7.74 -11.88 -6.85
CA HIS A 131 8.85 -12.30 -6.00
C HIS A 131 8.44 -13.28 -4.89
N SER A 132 7.15 -13.65 -4.80
CA SER A 132 6.66 -14.59 -3.80
C SER A 132 7.10 -14.24 -2.38
N ARG A 133 6.95 -12.97 -1.99
CA ARG A 133 7.38 -12.47 -0.68
C ARG A 133 6.50 -11.33 -0.19
N VAL A 134 6.73 -10.92 1.05
CA VAL A 134 6.29 -9.61 1.54
C VAL A 134 7.48 -8.66 1.52
N ALA A 135 7.36 -7.57 0.77
CA ALA A 135 8.32 -6.48 0.77
C ALA A 135 8.06 -5.53 1.94
N ILE A 136 9.13 -4.96 2.49
CA ILE A 136 9.06 -4.01 3.60
C ILE A 136 9.63 -2.66 3.14
N ALA A 137 8.90 -1.60 3.41
CA ALA A 137 9.25 -0.23 3.04
C ALA A 137 9.02 0.71 4.22
N SER A 138 9.70 1.86 4.24
CA SER A 138 9.45 2.89 5.26
C SER A 138 9.44 4.26 4.63
N ASP A 139 8.54 5.13 5.08
CA ASP A 139 8.43 6.51 4.60
C ASP A 139 9.52 7.45 5.14
N GLU A 140 10.47 6.93 5.93
CA GLU A 140 11.51 7.72 6.60
C GLU A 140 12.91 7.09 6.60
N SER A 141 13.88 7.86 7.10
CA SER A 141 15.29 7.49 7.35
C SER A 141 15.51 6.27 8.26
N SER A 142 14.46 5.65 8.80
CA SER A 142 14.53 4.41 9.57
C SER A 142 14.69 3.16 8.68
N THR A 143 15.54 3.28 7.67
CA THR A 143 15.90 2.18 6.75
C THR A 143 16.47 0.99 7.51
N ALA A 144 17.11 1.22 8.67
CA ALA A 144 17.65 0.16 9.51
C ALA A 144 16.57 -0.76 10.11
N ARG A 145 15.48 -0.22 10.64
CA ARG A 145 14.39 -1.01 11.23
C ARG A 145 13.59 -1.74 10.14
N ALA A 146 13.30 -1.05 9.03
CA ALA A 146 12.68 -1.67 7.87
C ALA A 146 13.53 -2.83 7.31
N ALA A 147 14.85 -2.65 7.22
CA ALA A 147 15.77 -3.69 6.78
C ALA A 147 15.88 -4.87 7.76
N GLU A 148 15.80 -4.60 9.08
CA GLU A 148 15.75 -5.65 10.10
C GLU A 148 14.47 -6.49 9.96
N LEU A 149 13.32 -5.84 9.89
CA LEU A 149 12.02 -6.51 9.70
C LEU A 149 11.99 -7.31 8.39
N PHE A 150 12.52 -6.73 7.31
CA PHE A 150 12.68 -7.45 6.05
C PHE A 150 13.50 -8.73 6.21
N LYS A 151 14.64 -8.68 6.91
CA LYS A 151 15.47 -9.87 7.18
C LYS A 151 14.72 -10.92 7.99
N ILE A 152 13.98 -10.51 9.02
CA ILE A 152 13.18 -11.42 9.86
C ILE A 152 12.11 -12.09 9.01
N MET A 153 11.31 -11.31 8.28
CA MET A 153 10.21 -11.83 7.47
C MET A 153 10.71 -12.71 6.33
N HIS A 154 11.76 -12.30 5.63
CA HIS A 154 12.36 -13.11 4.56
C HIS A 154 12.97 -14.41 5.10
N ALA A 155 13.52 -14.44 6.31
CA ALA A 155 14.12 -15.64 6.89
C ALA A 155 13.08 -16.59 7.51
N GLN A 156 11.93 -16.08 7.95
CA GLN A 156 10.97 -16.85 8.75
C GLN A 156 9.67 -17.18 8.03
N LEU A 157 9.29 -16.43 6.98
CA LEU A 157 8.11 -16.78 6.23
C LEU A 157 8.37 -18.06 5.42
N PRO A 158 7.43 -19.02 5.42
CA PRO A 158 7.48 -20.13 4.46
C PRO A 158 7.52 -19.55 3.05
N LEU A 159 7.99 -20.34 2.08
CA LEU A 159 7.91 -19.96 0.67
C LEU A 159 6.47 -19.59 0.33
N LEU A 160 6.19 -18.29 0.24
CA LEU A 160 4.92 -17.79 -0.25
C LEU A 160 4.82 -18.15 -1.72
N ASN A 161 3.61 -18.23 -2.22
CA ASN A 161 3.36 -18.45 -3.63
C ASN A 161 2.38 -17.38 -4.11
N ARG A 162 2.94 -16.30 -4.66
CA ARG A 162 2.17 -15.19 -5.22
C ARG A 162 1.20 -14.59 -4.20
N PRO A 163 1.70 -13.95 -3.14
CA PRO A 163 0.83 -13.29 -2.17
C PRO A 163 0.02 -12.19 -2.84
N SER A 164 -1.29 -12.19 -2.61
CA SER A 164 -2.24 -11.27 -3.24
C SER A 164 -2.63 -10.11 -2.33
N ASP A 165 -2.62 -10.33 -1.02
CA ASP A 165 -3.03 -9.30 -0.07
C ASP A 165 -2.33 -9.48 1.28
N CYS A 166 -2.29 -8.41 2.08
CA CYS A 166 -1.84 -8.47 3.46
C CYS A 166 -2.57 -7.44 4.32
N ALA A 167 -2.87 -7.83 5.56
CA ALA A 167 -3.55 -6.97 6.53
C ALA A 167 -2.96 -7.17 7.93
N LEU A 168 -2.79 -6.07 8.67
CA LEU A 168 -2.45 -6.16 10.08
C LEU A 168 -3.71 -6.52 10.88
N LEU A 169 -3.61 -7.53 11.74
CA LEU A 169 -4.70 -7.88 12.65
C LEU A 169 -4.76 -6.89 13.82
N HIS A 170 -5.85 -6.95 14.59
CA HIS A 170 -6.16 -5.95 15.62
C HIS A 170 -5.07 -5.77 16.70
N ASP A 171 -4.17 -6.74 16.84
CA ASP A 171 -3.15 -6.80 17.90
C ASP A 171 -1.91 -5.98 17.52
N SER A 172 -1.91 -5.44 16.30
CA SER A 172 -0.83 -4.66 15.72
C SER A 172 0.52 -5.39 15.68
N SER A 173 0.52 -6.71 15.83
CA SER A 173 1.73 -7.54 15.85
C SER A 173 1.63 -8.75 14.91
N THR A 174 0.42 -9.08 14.46
CA THR A 174 0.20 -10.18 13.52
C THR A 174 -0.17 -9.65 12.13
N LEU A 175 0.64 -10.01 11.13
CA LEU A 175 0.34 -9.77 9.72
C LEU A 175 -0.34 -11.00 9.12
N ALA A 176 -1.58 -10.85 8.68
CA ALA A 176 -2.25 -11.85 7.86
C ALA A 176 -1.87 -11.65 6.39
N ILE A 177 -1.58 -12.74 5.68
CA ILE A 177 -1.21 -12.73 4.26
C ILE A 177 -2.17 -13.66 3.52
N ALA A 178 -2.79 -13.13 2.48
CA ALA A 178 -3.52 -13.94 1.51
C ALA A 178 -2.52 -14.47 0.49
N ASP A 179 -2.26 -15.78 0.55
CA ASP A 179 -1.32 -16.45 -0.34
C ASP A 179 -2.06 -17.35 -1.34
N HIS A 180 -1.64 -17.36 -2.60
CA HIS A 180 -2.26 -18.24 -3.59
C HIS A 180 -1.81 -19.67 -3.34
N TYR A 181 -2.69 -20.46 -2.73
CA TYR A 181 -2.45 -21.88 -2.53
C TYR A 181 -2.29 -22.58 -3.89
N ARG A 182 -1.11 -23.16 -4.17
CA ARG A 182 -1.01 -24.21 -5.18
C ARG A 182 -1.61 -25.47 -4.58
N ALA A 183 -2.84 -25.80 -4.96
CA ALA A 183 -3.32 -27.17 -4.79
C ALA A 183 -2.38 -28.09 -5.55
N GLY A 184 -1.62 -28.90 -4.80
CA GLY A 184 -0.65 -29.93 -5.21
C GLY A 184 -0.38 -30.12 -6.70
N GLY A 185 0.84 -29.76 -7.13
CA GLY A 185 1.49 -30.43 -8.24
C GLY A 185 2.30 -31.58 -7.67
N GLY A 186 1.73 -32.79 -7.69
CA GLY A 186 2.49 -34.04 -7.58
C GLY A 186 3.28 -34.34 -8.84
#